data_AF-A0AB32TF06-F1
#
_entry.id   AF-A0AB32TF06-F1
#
_cell.length_a   1.000
_cell.length_b   1.000
_cell.length_c   1.000
_cell.angle_alpha   90.00
_cell.angle_beta   90.00
_cell.angle_gamma   90.00
#
_symmetry.space_group_name_H-M   'P 1'
#
loop_
_entity.id
_entity.type
_entity.pdbx_description
1 polymer ?
#
loop_
_entity_poly.entity_id
_entity_poly.type
_entity_poly.pdbx_seq_one_letter_code
_entity_poly.pdbx_strand_id
1 'polypeptide(L)'
;MGDYCSAFIDACKLFKDCLACHLEGSGSCHERCFNATVKHLEGTHELSCIYKHVSYSVELKASGEVNVKYADLPHTVDKTAVIIGSSVSGIIITGIIIIIIYRLLLELYDYREYQSFVKMQNQTQWKEAQNPLFKGATTTVMNPLHMQNEA
;
A
#
# COMPACT_ATOMS: atom_id res chain seq x y z
N MET A 1 25.02 -0.10 55.41
CA MET A 1 23.79 0.33 54.71
C MET A 1 24.05 0.23 53.20
N GLY A 2 23.38 -0.55 52.36
CA GLY A 2 22.47 -1.67 52.54
C GLY A 2 22.71 -2.67 51.38
N ASP A 3 22.75 -3.95 51.70
CA ASP A 3 23.18 -5.07 50.83
C ASP A 3 22.13 -5.54 49.79
N TYR A 4 21.19 -4.67 49.38
CA TYR A 4 20.07 -5.07 48.49
C TYR A 4 20.01 -4.33 47.14
N CYS A 5 21.08 -3.64 46.71
CA CYS A 5 21.14 -3.06 45.36
C CYS A 5 21.53 -4.06 44.25
N SER A 6 21.38 -5.37 44.49
CA SER A 6 21.66 -6.43 43.50
C SER A 6 20.43 -6.90 42.70
N ALA A 7 19.23 -6.40 43.02
CA ALA A 7 18.08 -6.56 42.13
C ALA A 7 18.27 -5.59 40.95
N PHE A 8 18.72 -6.13 39.80
CA PHE A 8 18.86 -5.46 38.50
C PHE A 8 18.16 -4.09 38.46
N ILE A 9 18.89 -3.03 38.82
CA ILE A 9 18.34 -1.68 38.69
C ILE A 9 18.28 -1.45 37.19
N ASP A 10 17.07 -1.52 36.65
CA ASP A 10 16.82 -1.17 35.28
C ASP A 10 17.02 0.35 35.14
N ALA A 11 18.25 0.73 34.80
CA ALA A 11 18.66 2.12 34.65
C ALA A 11 17.77 2.85 33.62
N CYS A 12 17.24 2.14 32.63
CA CYS A 12 16.28 2.71 31.69
C CYS A 12 15.03 3.20 32.43
N LYS A 13 14.42 2.35 33.27
CA LYS A 13 13.22 2.75 33.99
C LYS A 13 13.46 3.89 34.97
N LEU A 14 14.62 3.92 35.62
CA LEU A 14 14.99 4.97 36.59
C LEU A 14 15.17 6.34 35.93
N PHE A 15 15.85 6.40 34.79
CA PHE A 15 16.15 7.67 34.10
C PHE A 15 15.09 8.09 33.08
N LYS A 16 14.00 7.31 32.93
CA LYS A 16 12.87 7.63 32.04
C LYS A 16 12.23 8.99 32.36
N ASP A 17 11.98 9.28 33.63
CA ASP A 17 11.34 10.53 34.07
C ASP A 17 12.29 11.73 33.99
N CYS A 18 13.58 11.50 34.18
CA CYS A 18 14.65 12.48 33.94
C CYS A 18 14.66 12.90 32.45
N LEU A 19 14.63 11.93 31.53
CA LEU A 19 14.61 12.22 30.10
C LEU A 19 13.32 12.91 29.66
N ALA A 20 12.16 12.49 30.18
CA ALA A 20 10.88 13.15 29.91
C ALA A 20 10.91 14.63 30.30
N CYS A 21 11.51 14.96 31.46
CA CYS A 21 11.68 16.34 31.90
C CYS A 21 12.59 17.15 30.96
N HIS A 22 13.70 16.56 30.49
CA HIS A 22 14.59 17.23 29.54
C HIS A 22 13.96 17.46 28.16
N LEU A 23 13.10 16.56 27.71
CA LEU A 23 12.38 16.71 26.44
C LEU A 23 11.24 17.74 26.52
N GLU A 24 10.52 17.79 27.64
CA GLU A 24 9.42 18.74 27.85
C GLU A 24 9.91 20.15 28.24
N GLY A 25 11.13 20.26 28.77
CA GLY A 25 11.70 21.54 29.22
C GLY A 25 11.02 22.13 30.47
N SER A 26 10.31 21.32 31.25
CA SER A 26 9.39 21.77 32.31
C SER A 26 10.06 22.14 33.65
N GLY A 27 11.20 22.85 33.63
CA GLY A 27 11.86 23.38 34.83
C GLY A 27 13.05 22.55 35.33
N SER A 28 13.33 22.60 36.65
CA SER A 28 14.54 22.04 37.25
C SER A 28 14.53 20.51 37.29
N CYS A 29 15.01 19.86 36.23
CA CYS A 29 15.11 18.40 36.13
C CYS A 29 16.19 17.77 37.03
N HIS A 30 17.02 18.59 37.69
CA HIS A 30 18.16 18.18 38.50
C HIS A 30 17.81 17.15 39.58
N GLU A 31 16.68 17.34 40.27
CA GLU A 31 16.21 16.43 41.33
C GLU A 31 15.77 15.08 40.76
N ARG A 32 15.05 15.07 39.62
CA ARG A 32 14.61 13.85 38.94
C ARG A 32 15.77 13.08 38.30
N CYS A 33 16.84 13.78 37.95
CA CYS A 33 18.01 13.21 37.30
C CYS A 33 19.13 12.81 38.29
N PHE A 34 18.95 12.97 39.60
CA PHE A 34 20.00 12.69 40.60
C PHE A 34 21.35 13.36 40.27
N ASN A 35 21.33 14.60 39.78
CA ASN A 35 22.51 15.35 39.31
C ASN A 35 23.29 14.66 38.17
N ALA A 36 22.64 13.77 37.41
CA ALA A 36 23.24 13.17 36.23
C ALA A 36 23.48 14.22 35.14
N THR A 37 24.58 14.06 34.42
CA THR A 37 24.89 14.92 33.26
C THR A 37 24.20 14.35 32.04
N VAL A 38 23.22 15.08 31.50
CA VAL A 38 22.48 14.67 30.31
C VAL A 38 23.04 15.37 29.08
N LYS A 39 23.49 14.58 28.09
CA LYS A 39 24.05 15.07 26.83
C LYS A 39 23.23 14.57 25.65
N HIS A 40 22.88 15.49 24.76
CA HIS A 40 22.35 15.15 23.45
C HIS A 40 23.49 14.71 22.53
N LEU A 41 23.39 13.52 21.94
CA LEU A 41 24.28 13.09 20.87
C LEU A 41 23.69 13.56 19.54
N GLU A 42 24.50 14.24 18.76
CA GLU A 42 24.11 14.63 17.41
C GLU A 42 24.01 13.39 16.51
N GLY A 43 22.93 13.30 15.73
CA GLY A 43 22.67 12.19 14.81
C GLY A 43 21.72 11.14 15.38
N THR A 44 21.42 10.13 14.56
CA THR A 44 20.53 9.03 14.93
C THR A 44 21.34 7.83 15.40
N HIS A 45 21.17 7.46 16.66
CA HIS A 45 21.83 6.30 17.24
C HIS A 45 20.79 5.37 17.87
N GLU A 46 21.07 4.07 17.84
CA GLU A 46 20.29 3.05 18.55
C GLU A 46 20.99 2.74 19.88
N LEU A 47 20.47 3.32 20.98
CA LEU A 47 21.01 3.14 22.33
C LEU A 47 20.19 2.10 23.11
N SER A 48 20.70 1.70 24.30
CA SER A 48 20.14 0.60 25.11
C SER A 48 18.69 0.79 25.58
N CYS A 49 18.23 2.03 25.73
CA CYS A 49 16.91 2.36 26.23
C CYS A 49 16.13 3.16 25.17
N ILE A 50 14.81 2.95 25.05
CA ILE A 50 13.95 3.67 24.11
C ILE A 50 12.85 4.42 24.87
N TYR A 51 12.62 5.68 24.52
CA TYR A 51 11.53 6.51 25.04
C TYR A 51 10.93 7.39 23.94
N LYS A 52 9.68 7.12 23.55
CA LYS A 52 8.97 7.83 22.48
C LYS A 52 9.79 7.84 21.17
N HIS A 53 10.34 8.99 20.78
CA HIS A 53 11.09 9.20 19.53
C HIS A 53 12.61 9.27 19.75
N VAL A 54 13.08 9.08 20.98
CA VAL A 54 14.50 9.14 21.32
C VAL A 54 14.97 7.83 21.93
N SER A 55 16.23 7.49 21.72
CA SER A 55 16.92 6.43 22.45
C SER A 55 17.98 7.03 23.36
N TYR A 56 18.28 6.38 24.48
CA TYR A 56 19.25 6.85 25.46
C TYR A 56 20.03 5.71 26.10
N SER A 57 21.23 6.02 26.60
CA SER A 57 22.03 5.11 27.41
C SER A 57 22.49 5.80 28.68
N VAL A 58 22.69 4.99 29.71
CA VAL A 58 23.16 5.44 31.03
C VAL A 58 24.54 4.82 31.25
N GLU A 59 25.57 5.68 31.26
CA GLU A 59 26.95 5.28 31.54
C GLU A 59 27.34 5.73 32.95
N LEU A 60 27.75 4.77 33.78
CA LEU A 60 28.25 5.00 35.14
C LEU A 60 29.78 5.11 35.11
N LYS A 61 30.33 6.26 35.50
CA LYS A 61 31.77 6.41 35.69
C LYS A 61 32.21 5.90 37.07
N ALA A 62 33.46 5.48 37.19
CA ALA A 62 34.06 5.06 38.46
C ALA A 62 34.07 6.14 39.55
N SER A 63 33.97 7.43 39.17
CA SER A 63 33.85 8.56 40.10
C SER A 63 32.46 8.68 40.75
N GLY A 64 31.48 7.88 40.34
CA GLY A 64 30.08 8.00 40.75
C GLY A 64 29.26 8.97 39.91
N GLU A 65 29.86 9.61 38.90
CA GLU A 65 29.12 10.45 37.95
C GLU A 65 28.30 9.59 36.97
N VAL A 66 27.01 9.89 36.84
CA VAL A 66 26.13 9.28 35.85
C VAL A 66 26.04 10.18 34.63
N ASN A 67 26.41 9.66 33.45
CA ASN A 67 26.26 10.36 32.18
C ASN A 67 25.12 9.70 31.39
N VAL A 68 24.08 10.48 31.10
CA VAL A 68 22.97 10.03 30.27
C VAL A 68 23.14 10.63 28.90
N LYS A 69 23.29 9.79 27.89
CA LYS A 69 23.38 10.19 26.49
C LYS A 69 22.05 9.88 25.83
N TYR A 70 21.45 10.83 25.13
CA TYR A 70 20.25 10.57 24.34
C TYR A 70 20.41 11.06 22.90
N ALA A 71 19.81 10.35 21.96
CA ALA A 71 19.84 10.64 20.53
C ALA A 71 18.46 10.39 19.93
N ASP A 72 18.15 11.04 18.81
CA ASP A 72 16.94 10.74 18.05
C ASP A 72 17.01 9.32 17.48
N LEU A 73 15.88 8.60 17.50
CA LEU A 73 15.82 7.27 16.89
C LEU A 73 15.86 7.44 15.37
N PRO A 74 16.63 6.61 14.63
CA PRO A 74 16.54 6.62 13.17
C PRO A 74 15.11 6.24 12.78
N HIS A 75 14.34 7.22 12.31
CA HIS A 75 13.03 7.00 11.71
C HIS A 75 13.24 6.29 10.37
N THR A 76 13.49 4.98 10.38
CA THR A 76 13.56 4.17 9.15
C THR A 76 12.17 3.82 8.59
N VAL A 77 11.09 4.25 9.25
CA VAL A 77 9.74 4.13 8.71
C VAL A 77 9.26 5.50 8.27
N ASP A 78 9.88 6.00 7.19
CA ASP A 78 9.34 7.07 6.39
C ASP A 78 7.93 6.65 5.93
N LYS A 79 6.91 7.09 6.68
CA LYS A 79 5.50 6.85 6.34
C LYS A 79 5.16 7.44 4.97
N THR A 80 5.97 8.38 4.48
CA THR A 80 5.91 8.95 3.13
C THR A 80 5.94 7.87 2.05
N ALA A 81 6.84 6.89 2.13
CA ALA A 81 6.95 5.81 1.15
C ALA A 81 5.69 4.92 1.14
N VAL A 82 5.15 4.62 2.32
CA VAL A 82 3.90 3.84 2.45
C VAL A 82 2.71 4.60 1.88
N ILE A 83 2.61 5.91 2.15
CA ILE A 83 1.55 6.76 1.61
C ILE A 83 1.62 6.80 0.08
N ILE A 84 2.81 7.03 -0.49
CA ILE A 84 3.02 7.08 -1.95
C ILE A 84 2.74 5.72 -2.59
N GLY A 85 3.18 4.61 -1.99
CA GLY A 85 2.89 3.26 -2.52
C GLY A 85 1.40 2.92 -2.49
N SER A 86 0.69 3.36 -1.46
CA SER A 86 -0.76 3.12 -1.34
C SER A 86 -1.58 3.88 -2.38
N SER A 87 -1.19 5.12 -2.71
CA SER A 87 -1.92 5.93 -3.69
C SER A 87 -1.76 5.39 -5.11
N VAL A 88 -0.54 4.99 -5.49
CA VAL A 88 -0.26 4.41 -6.81
C VAL A 88 -0.99 3.09 -7.01
N SER A 89 -0.95 2.19 -6.02
CA SER A 89 -1.66 0.91 -6.09
C SER A 89 -3.19 1.09 -6.17
N GLY A 90 -3.75 2.06 -5.45
CA GLY A 90 -5.18 2.40 -5.53
C GLY A 90 -5.64 2.85 -6.93
N ILE A 91 -4.84 3.66 -7.62
CA ILE A 91 -5.17 4.14 -8.98
C ILE A 91 -5.17 2.97 -9.97
N ILE A 92 -4.17 2.10 -9.90
CA ILE A 92 -4.06 0.92 -10.78
C ILE A 92 -5.28 0.02 -10.61
N ILE A 93 -5.65 -0.28 -9.35
CA ILE A 93 -6.80 -1.13 -9.04
C ILE A 93 -8.11 -0.50 -9.56
N THR A 94 -8.27 0.81 -9.36
CA THR A 94 -9.46 1.53 -9.84
C THR A 94 -9.58 1.49 -11.36
N GLY A 95 -8.46 1.65 -12.08
CA GLY A 95 -8.43 1.51 -13.54
C GLY A 95 -8.82 0.12 -14.01
N ILE A 96 -8.30 -0.93 -13.37
CA ILE A 96 -8.65 -2.33 -13.68
C ILE A 96 -10.15 -2.58 -13.47
N ILE A 97 -10.73 -2.07 -12.37
CA ILE A 97 -12.16 -2.22 -12.09
C ILE A 97 -13.01 -1.58 -13.19
N ILE A 98 -12.66 -0.36 -13.63
CA ILE A 98 -13.38 0.33 -14.71
C ILE A 98 -13.32 -0.48 -16.02
N ILE A 99 -12.15 -1.02 -16.36
CA ILE A 99 -11.96 -1.86 -17.55
C ILE A 99 -12.83 -3.12 -17.47
N ILE A 100 -12.87 -3.79 -16.31
CA ILE A 100 -13.70 -4.98 -16.09
C ILE A 100 -15.18 -4.63 -16.25
N ILE A 101 -15.65 -3.55 -15.63
CA ILE A 101 -17.05 -3.11 -15.74
C ILE A 101 -17.41 -2.81 -17.20
N TYR A 102 -16.56 -2.06 -17.90
CA TYR A 102 -16.78 -1.76 -19.32
C TYR A 102 -16.86 -3.02 -20.18
N ARG A 103 -15.94 -3.97 -19.98
CA ARG A 103 -15.95 -5.24 -20.68
C ARG A 103 -17.21 -6.06 -20.40
N LEU A 104 -17.63 -6.14 -19.13
CA LEU A 104 -18.87 -6.82 -18.75
C LEU A 104 -20.10 -6.17 -19.40
N LEU A 105 -20.16 -4.83 -19.45
CA LEU A 105 -21.25 -4.12 -20.10
C LEU A 105 -21.32 -4.42 -21.61
N LEU A 106 -20.16 -4.47 -22.28
CA LEU A 106 -20.09 -4.86 -23.69
C LEU A 106 -20.55 -6.30 -23.91
N GLU A 107 -20.03 -7.25 -23.13
CA GLU A 107 -20.43 -8.67 -23.25
C GLU A 107 -21.94 -8.85 -23.01
N LEU A 108 -22.53 -8.11 -22.07
CA LEU A 108 -23.97 -8.11 -21.83
C LEU A 108 -24.77 -7.47 -22.96
N TYR A 109 -24.25 -6.41 -23.58
CA TYR A 109 -24.87 -5.78 -24.74
C TYR A 109 -24.89 -6.73 -25.94
N ASP A 110 -23.74 -7.33 -26.26
CA ASP A 110 -23.60 -8.29 -27.36
C ASP A 110 -24.48 -9.53 -27.15
N TYR A 111 -24.60 -10.02 -25.91
CA TYR A 111 -25.51 -11.13 -25.59
C TYR A 111 -26.99 -10.78 -25.87
N ARG A 112 -27.42 -9.57 -25.50
CA ARG A 112 -28.79 -9.09 -25.77
C ARG A 112 -29.04 -8.91 -27.26
N GLU A 113 -28.09 -8.32 -27.97
CA GLU A 113 -28.19 -8.10 -29.41
C GLU A 113 -28.23 -9.42 -30.17
N TYR A 114 -27.40 -10.39 -29.76
CA TYR A 114 -27.38 -11.73 -30.34
C TYR A 114 -28.74 -12.43 -30.26
N GLN A 115 -29.44 -12.35 -29.12
CA GLN A 115 -30.78 -12.94 -28.99
C GLN A 115 -31.81 -12.30 -29.93
N SER A 116 -31.75 -10.97 -30.08
CA SER A 116 -32.62 -10.25 -31.02
C SER A 116 -32.33 -10.65 -32.46
N PHE A 117 -31.05 -10.72 -32.83
CA PHE A 117 -30.61 -11.08 -34.17
C PHE A 117 -31.05 -12.50 -34.56
N VAL A 118 -30.86 -13.49 -33.68
CA VAL A 118 -31.31 -14.88 -33.91
C VAL A 118 -32.83 -14.95 -34.09
N LYS A 119 -33.60 -14.19 -33.32
CA LYS A 119 -35.06 -14.13 -33.47
C LYS A 119 -35.48 -13.55 -34.83
N MET A 120 -34.81 -12.49 -35.29
CA MET A 120 -35.08 -11.90 -36.60
C MET A 120 -34.73 -12.86 -37.74
N GLN A 121 -33.58 -13.55 -37.67
CA GLN A 121 -33.20 -14.55 -38.70
C GLN A 121 -34.19 -15.71 -38.80
N ASN A 122 -34.65 -16.24 -37.66
CA ASN A 122 -35.65 -17.30 -37.68
C ASN A 122 -36.95 -16.79 -38.34
N GLN A 123 -37.39 -15.58 -38.00
CA GLN A 123 -38.61 -15.02 -38.58
C GLN A 123 -38.50 -14.73 -40.08
N THR A 124 -37.33 -14.35 -40.60
CA THR A 124 -37.15 -14.14 -42.04
C THR A 124 -37.19 -15.46 -42.81
N GLN A 125 -36.50 -16.51 -42.34
CA GLN A 125 -36.48 -17.82 -43.00
C GLN A 125 -37.89 -18.44 -43.14
N TRP A 126 -38.71 -18.37 -42.09
CA TRP A 126 -40.10 -18.87 -42.16
C TRP A 126 -40.97 -18.07 -43.13
N LYS A 127 -40.77 -16.75 -43.24
CA LYS A 127 -41.51 -15.90 -44.20
C LYS A 127 -41.12 -16.18 -45.65
N GLU A 128 -39.84 -16.48 -45.92
CA GLU A 128 -39.38 -16.89 -47.24
C GLU A 128 -39.93 -18.26 -47.64
N ALA A 129 -39.90 -19.24 -46.73
CA ALA A 129 -40.40 -20.59 -46.99
C ALA A 129 -41.93 -20.69 -47.18
N GLN A 130 -42.70 -19.80 -46.56
CA GLN A 130 -44.16 -19.76 -46.68
C GLN A 130 -44.66 -18.99 -47.91
N ASN A 131 -43.82 -18.16 -48.54
CA ASN A 131 -44.24 -17.34 -49.67
C ASN A 131 -43.89 -18.02 -51.02
N PRO A 132 -44.87 -18.53 -51.78
CA PRO A 132 -44.62 -19.14 -53.08
C PRO A 132 -44.06 -18.17 -54.14
N LEU A 133 -44.06 -16.87 -53.90
CA LEU A 133 -43.47 -15.86 -54.78
C LEU A 133 -41.97 -15.60 -54.53
N PHE A 134 -41.38 -16.17 -53.47
CA PHE A 134 -39.99 -15.87 -53.11
C PHE A 134 -39.01 -16.75 -53.88
N LYS A 135 -38.32 -16.18 -54.88
CA LYS A 135 -37.19 -16.81 -55.59
C LYS A 135 -35.91 -16.14 -55.11
N GLY A 136 -34.96 -16.90 -54.56
CA GLY A 136 -33.70 -16.35 -54.08
C GLY A 136 -33.02 -15.50 -55.16
N ALA A 137 -32.67 -14.25 -54.83
CA ALA A 137 -32.06 -13.30 -55.76
C ALA A 137 -30.56 -13.56 -56.01
N THR A 138 -30.00 -14.61 -55.42
CA THR A 138 -28.60 -15.00 -55.61
C THR A 138 -28.43 -15.62 -57.00
N THR A 139 -28.07 -14.79 -57.97
CA THR A 139 -27.54 -15.26 -59.26
C THR A 139 -26.04 -15.45 -59.14
N THR A 140 -25.53 -16.66 -59.33
CA THR A 140 -24.08 -16.89 -59.40
C THR A 140 -23.59 -16.39 -60.75
N VAL A 141 -22.99 -15.21 -60.79
CA VAL A 141 -22.28 -14.75 -62.00
C VAL A 141 -20.92 -15.41 -61.98
N MET A 142 -20.79 -16.51 -62.70
CA MET A 142 -19.50 -17.17 -62.90
C MET A 142 -18.60 -16.24 -63.72
N ASN A 143 -17.42 -15.91 -63.20
CA ASN A 143 -16.45 -15.10 -63.92
C ASN A 143 -15.84 -15.94 -65.06
N PRO A 144 -16.06 -15.60 -66.35
CA PRO A 144 -15.60 -16.41 -67.48
C PRO A 144 -14.07 -16.51 -67.58
N LEU A 145 -13.31 -15.59 -66.97
CA LEU A 145 -11.84 -15.65 -66.96
C LEU A 145 -11.27 -16.66 -65.96
N HIS A 146 -12.06 -17.11 -64.97
CA HIS A 146 -11.56 -18.04 -63.95
C HIS A 146 -11.49 -19.47 -64.48
N MET A 147 -12.48 -19.90 -65.27
CA MET A 147 -12.52 -21.27 -65.82
C MET A 147 -11.44 -21.54 -66.89
N GLN A 148 -10.88 -20.51 -67.52
CA GLN A 148 -9.88 -20.70 -68.59
C GLN A 148 -8.49 -21.06 -68.04
N ASN A 149 -8.20 -20.80 -66.76
CA ASN A 149 -6.87 -21.05 -66.18
C ASN A 149 -6.78 -22.37 -65.39
N GLU A 150 -7.84 -23.17 -65.40
CA GLU A 150 -7.90 -24.47 -64.69
C GLU A 150 -8.08 -25.68 -65.62
N ALA A 151 -7.89 -25.50 -66.94
CA ALA A 151 -7.74 -26.56 -67.93
C ALA A 151 -6.34 -26.51 -68.57
#